data_AF-A0A8J6PHZ3-F1
#
_entry.id   AF-A0A8J6PHZ3-F1
#
_cell.length_a   1.000
_cell.length_b   1.000
_cell.length_c   1.000
_cell.angle_alpha   90.00
_cell.angle_beta   90.00
_cell.angle_gamma   90.00
#
_symmetry.space_group_name_H-M   'P 1'
#
loop_
_entity.id
_entity.type
_entity.pdbx_description
1 polymer ?
#
loop_
_entity_poly.entity_id
_entity_poly.type
_entity_poly.pdbx_seq_one_letter_code
_entity_poly.pdbx_strand_id
1 'polypeptide(L)'
;LFATRVPIIVHGYDYPVPDGRGFLGGWGPLPGPWLAPSLARKNFTDLAEKKQIAAGIVDRFNDMLAEFVQRPTSAHVSYVDLRGTLSTGDNYRDYWANELHPTGRGCELLAAKFVAELDRISGS
;
A
#
# COMPACT_ATOMS: atom_id res chain seq x y z
N LEU A 1 18.78 -26.51 22.00
CA LEU A 1 17.47 -25.89 21.69
C LEU A 1 17.65 -25.06 20.44
N PHE A 2 17.32 -25.60 19.27
CA PHE A 2 17.35 -24.83 18.03
C PHE A 2 16.08 -23.99 18.00
N ALA A 3 16.21 -22.67 18.10
CA ALA A 3 15.09 -21.75 17.94
C ALA A 3 14.67 -21.78 16.47
N THR A 4 13.48 -22.29 16.17
CA THR A 4 12.90 -22.22 14.83
C THR A 4 12.71 -20.74 14.48
N ARG A 5 13.37 -20.28 13.42
CA ARG A 5 13.28 -18.90 12.96
C ARG A 5 11.94 -18.71 12.24
N VAL A 6 11.04 -17.93 12.82
CA VAL A 6 9.70 -17.67 12.26
C VAL A 6 9.83 -16.77 11.03
N PRO A 7 9.33 -17.17 9.84
CA PRO A 7 9.28 -16.27 8.69
C PRO A 7 8.38 -15.07 8.97
N ILE A 8 8.84 -13.87 8.63
CA ILE A 8 8.08 -12.62 8.77
C ILE A 8 7.86 -12.04 7.38
N ILE A 9 6.62 -11.67 7.07
CA ILE A 9 6.32 -10.89 5.87
C ILE A 9 6.09 -9.44 6.27
N VAL A 10 6.80 -8.53 5.64
CA VAL A 10 6.48 -7.10 5.64
C VAL A 10 5.98 -6.71 4.25
N HIS A 11 5.15 -5.68 4.19
CA HIS A 11 4.63 -5.18 2.93
C HIS A 11 4.71 -3.67 2.91
N GLY A 12 4.90 -3.13 1.71
CA GLY A 12 4.76 -1.71 1.48
C GLY A 12 3.31 -1.33 1.28
N TYR A 13 3.10 -0.36 0.42
CA TYR A 13 1.77 0.14 0.08
C TYR A 13 1.72 0.41 -1.42
N ASP A 14 0.53 0.34 -2.02
CA ASP A 14 0.33 0.68 -3.43
C ASP A 14 0.06 2.19 -3.59
N TYR A 15 -0.08 2.70 -4.81
CA TYR A 15 -0.22 4.12 -5.09
C TYR A 15 -1.64 4.64 -4.79
N PRO A 16 -1.86 5.41 -3.70
CA PRO A 16 -3.19 5.91 -3.37
C PRO A 16 -3.63 7.02 -4.35
N VAL A 17 -4.91 7.34 -4.33
CA VAL A 17 -5.50 8.35 -5.21
C VAL A 17 -6.15 9.47 -4.37
N PRO A 18 -5.45 10.60 -4.13
CA PRO A 18 -5.94 11.71 -3.29
C PRO A 18 -7.05 12.56 -3.92
N ASP A 19 -8.20 11.94 -4.22
CA ASP A 19 -9.32 12.54 -4.96
C ASP A 19 -10.42 13.17 -4.08
N GLY A 20 -10.20 13.27 -2.77
CA GLY A 20 -11.13 13.86 -1.82
C GLY A 20 -12.20 12.91 -1.27
N ARG A 21 -12.26 11.64 -1.71
CA ARG A 21 -13.22 10.68 -1.16
C ARG A 21 -12.80 10.22 0.24
N GLY A 22 -13.70 10.36 1.22
CA GLY A 22 -13.60 9.75 2.54
C GLY A 22 -14.58 8.57 2.71
N PHE A 23 -14.74 8.10 3.95
CA PHE A 23 -15.88 7.26 4.32
C PHE A 23 -17.09 8.15 4.69
N LEU A 24 -18.15 8.09 3.88
CA LEU A 24 -19.45 8.65 4.24
C LEU A 24 -20.31 7.54 4.87
N GLY A 25 -20.15 7.28 6.18
CA GLY A 25 -21.13 6.51 6.98
C GLY A 25 -20.97 4.97 7.08
N GLY A 26 -19.75 4.43 7.25
CA GLY A 26 -19.50 3.01 7.58
C GLY A 26 -18.67 2.82 8.87
N TRP A 27 -18.65 1.58 9.42
CA TRP A 27 -18.10 1.19 10.75
C TRP A 27 -16.68 1.75 11.05
N GLY A 28 -16.60 2.95 11.62
CA GLY A 28 -15.36 3.54 12.15
C GLY A 28 -15.43 5.06 12.35
N PRO A 29 -14.69 5.65 13.32
CA PRO A 29 -14.86 7.04 13.74
C PRO A 29 -14.10 8.10 12.91
N LEU A 30 -13.43 7.71 11.81
CA LEU A 30 -12.58 8.64 11.05
C LEU A 30 -13.18 8.92 9.68
N PRO A 31 -14.06 9.94 9.55
CA PRO A 31 -14.51 10.39 8.25
C PRO A 31 -13.33 11.08 7.55
N GLY A 32 -12.71 10.41 6.57
CA GLY A 32 -11.79 11.07 5.64
C GLY A 32 -12.47 12.23 4.89
N PRO A 33 -11.79 12.89 3.93
CA PRO A 33 -10.52 12.51 3.31
C PRO A 33 -9.29 12.79 4.18
N TRP A 34 -8.18 12.09 3.90
CA TRP A 34 -6.95 12.14 4.70
C TRP A 34 -5.78 12.79 3.96
N LEU A 35 -5.71 12.58 2.65
CA LEU A 35 -4.60 13.06 1.82
C LEU A 35 -4.93 14.40 1.17
N ALA A 36 -6.07 14.52 0.48
CA ALA A 36 -6.37 15.75 -0.28
C ALA A 36 -6.39 17.02 0.57
N PRO A 37 -6.95 17.07 1.81
CA PRO A 37 -6.96 18.31 2.59
C PRO A 37 -5.56 18.82 2.94
N SER A 38 -4.63 17.91 3.20
CA SER A 38 -3.24 18.27 3.54
C SER A 38 -2.47 18.75 2.33
N LEU A 39 -2.70 18.14 1.16
CA LEU A 39 -2.10 18.57 -0.11
C LEU A 39 -2.68 19.92 -0.58
N ALA A 40 -3.99 20.12 -0.45
CA ALA A 40 -4.66 21.38 -0.78
C ALA A 40 -4.14 22.55 0.09
N ARG A 41 -3.91 22.33 1.39
CA ARG A 41 -3.29 23.34 2.28
C ARG A 41 -1.87 23.76 1.85
N LYS A 42 -1.22 22.96 1.01
CA LYS A 42 0.10 23.25 0.41
C LYS A 42 0.00 23.73 -1.04
N ASN A 43 -1.20 24.13 -1.49
CA ASN A 43 -1.52 24.58 -2.85
C ASN A 43 -1.42 23.51 -3.94
N PHE A 44 -1.32 22.23 -3.59
CA PHE A 44 -1.44 21.13 -4.55
C PHE A 44 -2.93 20.84 -4.77
N THR A 45 -3.46 21.29 -5.91
CA THR A 45 -4.90 21.19 -6.22
C THR A 45 -5.19 20.21 -7.35
N ASP A 46 -4.27 20.06 -8.31
CA ASP A 46 -4.35 19.09 -9.40
C ASP A 46 -4.22 17.64 -8.89
N LEU A 47 -5.06 16.74 -9.42
CA LEU A 47 -5.08 15.34 -9.02
C LEU A 47 -3.85 14.57 -9.53
N ALA A 48 -3.37 14.89 -10.73
CA ALA A 48 -2.18 14.22 -11.27
C ALA A 48 -0.94 14.55 -10.43
N GLU A 49 -0.76 15.83 -10.08
CA GLU A 49 0.29 16.27 -9.16
C GLU A 49 0.17 15.60 -7.78
N LYS A 50 -1.04 15.55 -7.19
CA LYS A 50 -1.27 14.86 -5.91
C LYS A 50 -0.89 13.37 -5.97
N LYS A 51 -1.25 12.68 -7.05
CA LYS A 51 -0.87 11.27 -7.28
C LYS A 51 0.64 11.11 -7.34
N GLN A 52 1.35 12.00 -8.03
CA GLN A 52 2.82 11.97 -8.11
C GLN A 52 3.48 12.17 -6.75
N ILE A 53 2.98 13.13 -5.95
CA ILE A 53 3.49 13.37 -4.58
C ILE A 53 3.27 12.13 -3.71
N ALA A 54 2.08 11.55 -3.75
CA ALA A 54 1.77 10.35 -2.98
C ALA A 54 2.62 9.15 -3.43
N ALA A 55 2.81 8.97 -4.74
CA ALA A 55 3.68 7.94 -5.30
C ALA A 55 5.11 8.08 -4.79
N GLY A 56 5.67 9.30 -4.76
CA GLY A 56 7.03 9.52 -4.24
C GLY A 56 7.20 9.18 -2.75
N ILE A 57 6.16 9.35 -1.93
CA ILE A 57 6.17 8.91 -0.52
C ILE A 57 6.13 7.39 -0.44
N VAL A 58 5.25 6.77 -1.24
CA VAL A 58 5.09 5.31 -1.32
C VAL A 58 6.39 4.67 -1.80
N ASP A 59 7.03 5.18 -2.84
CA ASP A 59 8.29 4.66 -3.37
C ASP A 59 9.37 4.68 -2.30
N ARG A 60 9.57 5.81 -1.60
CA ARG A 60 10.55 5.89 -0.50
C ARG A 60 10.30 4.89 0.61
N PHE A 61 9.03 4.64 0.95
CA PHE A 61 8.67 3.66 1.98
C PHE A 61 8.96 2.23 1.51
N ASN A 62 8.60 1.89 0.27
CA ASN A 62 8.85 0.58 -0.33
C ASN A 62 10.36 0.33 -0.49
N ASP A 63 11.13 1.32 -0.94
CA ASP A 63 12.59 1.21 -1.09
C ASP A 63 13.28 0.96 0.27
N MET A 64 12.84 1.66 1.33
CA MET A 64 13.33 1.42 2.69
C MET A 64 13.05 -0.02 3.16
N LEU A 65 11.87 -0.57 2.87
CA LEU A 65 11.53 -1.96 3.21
C LEU A 65 12.36 -2.97 2.40
N ALA A 66 12.53 -2.72 1.10
CA ALA A 66 13.34 -3.54 0.22
C ALA A 66 14.80 -3.57 0.69
N GLU A 67 15.38 -2.43 1.06
CA GLU A 67 16.72 -2.36 1.66
C GLU A 67 16.80 -3.06 3.02
N PHE A 68 15.76 -2.93 3.85
CA PHE A 68 15.73 -3.55 5.17
C PHE A 68 15.83 -5.07 5.12
N VAL A 69 15.13 -5.73 4.18
CA VAL A 69 15.15 -7.20 4.07
C VAL A 69 16.46 -7.75 3.52
N GLN A 70 17.30 -6.93 2.89
CA GLN A 70 18.64 -7.34 2.43
C GLN A 70 19.68 -7.42 3.56
N ARG A 71 19.34 -6.94 4.77
CA ARG A 71 20.28 -6.95 5.91
C ARG A 71 20.43 -8.38 6.44
N PRO A 72 21.65 -8.82 6.83
CA PRO A 72 21.86 -10.17 7.39
C PRO A 72 20.99 -10.47 8.63
N THR A 73 20.74 -9.46 9.46
CA THR A 73 19.87 -9.57 10.64
C THR A 73 18.42 -9.87 10.27
N SER A 74 18.01 -9.48 9.06
CA SER A 74 16.66 -9.59 8.53
C SER A 74 16.47 -10.80 7.61
N ALA A 75 17.40 -11.76 7.57
CA ALA A 75 17.34 -12.90 6.64
C ALA A 75 16.16 -13.89 6.85
N HIS A 76 15.24 -13.63 7.78
CA HIS A 76 13.98 -14.35 7.97
C HIS A 76 12.75 -13.48 7.63
N VAL A 77 12.99 -12.27 7.17
CA VAL A 77 11.98 -11.30 6.79
C VAL A 77 11.96 -11.23 5.27
N SER A 78 10.77 -11.32 4.69
CA SER A 78 10.57 -11.11 3.26
C SER A 78 9.65 -9.92 3.02
N TYR A 79 9.82 -9.27 1.87
CA TYR A 79 9.10 -8.06 1.50
C TYR A 79 8.16 -8.33 0.33
N VAL A 80 6.90 -7.92 0.46
CA VAL A 80 5.90 -7.95 -0.61
C VAL A 80 5.75 -6.55 -1.19
N ASP A 81 6.13 -6.41 -2.47
CA ASP A 81 5.88 -5.20 -3.24
C ASP A 81 4.44 -5.20 -3.76
N LEU A 82 3.68 -4.20 -3.30
CA LEU A 82 2.28 -4.02 -3.69
C LEU A 82 2.11 -2.98 -4.81
N ARG A 83 3.17 -2.24 -5.17
CA ARG A 83 3.07 -1.12 -6.12
C ARG A 83 2.60 -1.58 -7.51
N GLY A 84 1.69 -0.82 -8.09
CA GLY A 84 1.13 -1.07 -9.42
C GLY A 84 0.14 -2.23 -9.47
N THR A 85 -0.34 -2.73 -8.32
CA THR A 85 -1.34 -3.80 -8.27
C THR A 85 -2.75 -3.26 -8.52
N LEU A 86 -3.04 -2.08 -7.99
CA LEU A 86 -4.29 -1.35 -8.10
C LEU A 86 -4.16 -0.24 -9.13
N SER A 87 -5.15 -0.14 -10.03
CA SER A 87 -5.11 0.91 -11.05
C SER A 87 -5.19 2.30 -10.41
N THR A 88 -4.38 3.21 -10.95
CA THR A 88 -4.45 4.66 -10.71
C THR A 88 -4.87 5.44 -11.97
N GLY A 89 -5.16 4.75 -13.08
CA GLY A 89 -5.67 5.32 -14.33
C GLY A 89 -7.17 5.61 -14.27
N ASP A 90 -7.85 5.84 -15.40
CA ASP A 90 -9.26 6.30 -15.43
C ASP A 90 -10.26 5.40 -14.67
N ASN A 91 -9.94 4.11 -14.52
CA ASN A 91 -10.73 3.12 -13.80
C ASN A 91 -10.33 2.94 -12.32
N TYR A 92 -9.54 3.84 -11.73
CA TYR A 92 -9.02 3.70 -10.36
C TYR A 92 -10.13 3.47 -9.30
N ARG A 93 -11.35 3.96 -9.56
CA ARG A 93 -12.50 3.82 -8.64
C ARG A 93 -13.03 2.40 -8.51
N ASP A 94 -12.71 1.51 -9.46
CA ASP A 94 -13.04 0.09 -9.36
C ASP A 94 -12.15 -0.63 -8.32
N TYR A 95 -10.99 -0.05 -8.03
CA TYR A 95 -9.95 -0.63 -7.17
C TYR A 95 -9.79 0.10 -5.84
N TRP A 96 -10.13 1.40 -5.80
CA TRP A 96 -10.04 2.26 -4.63
C TRP A 96 -11.43 2.75 -4.21
N ALA A 97 -11.90 2.29 -3.04
CA ALA A 97 -13.16 2.72 -2.45
C ALA A 97 -13.14 4.20 -2.04
N ASN A 98 -11.98 4.68 -1.58
CA ASN A 98 -11.74 6.08 -1.23
C ASN A 98 -10.26 6.44 -1.48
N GLU A 99 -9.75 7.54 -0.92
CA GLU A 99 -8.36 7.97 -1.15
C GLU A 99 -7.28 6.95 -0.77
N LEU A 100 -7.55 6.08 0.21
CA LEU A 100 -6.57 5.19 0.86
C LEU A 100 -7.03 3.72 0.94
N HIS A 101 -8.29 3.42 0.71
CA HIS A 101 -8.81 2.09 0.98
C HIS A 101 -9.18 1.41 -0.34
N PRO A 102 -8.64 0.21 -0.60
CA PRO A 102 -9.07 -0.57 -1.74
C PRO A 102 -10.56 -0.94 -1.66
N THR A 103 -11.17 -1.23 -2.80
CA THR A 103 -12.45 -1.95 -2.86
C THR A 103 -12.25 -3.42 -2.47
N GLY A 104 -13.33 -4.20 -2.34
CA GLY A 104 -13.22 -5.65 -2.17
C GLY A 104 -12.37 -6.31 -3.27
N ARG A 105 -12.59 -5.90 -4.52
CA ARG A 105 -11.77 -6.31 -5.67
C ARG A 105 -10.31 -5.91 -5.52
N GLY A 106 -10.03 -4.69 -5.05
CA GLY A 106 -8.67 -4.26 -4.79
C GLY A 106 -8.00 -5.09 -3.68
N CYS A 107 -8.72 -5.38 -2.60
CA CYS A 107 -8.24 -6.25 -1.53
C CYS A 107 -7.90 -7.66 -2.04
N GLU A 108 -8.71 -8.25 -2.92
CA GLU A 108 -8.44 -9.56 -3.52
C GLU A 108 -7.13 -9.58 -4.32
N LEU A 109 -6.88 -8.54 -5.12
CA LEU A 109 -5.64 -8.43 -5.90
C LEU A 109 -4.40 -8.26 -5.01
N LEU A 110 -4.50 -7.46 -3.95
CA LEU A 110 -3.42 -7.31 -2.98
C LEU A 110 -3.19 -8.63 -2.24
N ALA A 111 -4.25 -9.31 -1.79
CA ALA A 111 -4.16 -10.60 -1.10
C ALA A 111 -3.45 -11.66 -1.93
N ALA A 112 -3.66 -11.69 -3.25
CA ALA A 112 -2.95 -12.60 -4.15
C ALA A 112 -1.41 -12.42 -4.11
N LYS A 113 -0.91 -11.20 -3.89
CA LYS A 113 0.53 -10.94 -3.71
C LYS A 113 1.07 -11.58 -2.42
N PHE A 114 0.29 -11.50 -1.32
CA PHE A 114 0.65 -12.15 -0.07
C PHE A 114 0.62 -13.68 -0.20
N VAL A 115 -0.40 -14.25 -0.86
CA VAL A 115 -0.50 -15.70 -1.07
C VAL A 115 0.70 -16.21 -1.86
N ALA A 116 1.08 -15.53 -2.95
CA ALA A 116 2.26 -15.91 -3.73
C ALA A 116 3.54 -15.92 -2.89
N GLU A 117 3.69 -14.95 -1.99
CA GLU A 117 4.85 -14.89 -1.10
C GLU A 117 4.81 -15.94 0.01
N LEU A 118 3.63 -16.20 0.58
CA LEU A 118 3.42 -17.25 1.56
C LEU A 118 3.77 -18.63 0.99
N ASP A 119 3.34 -18.91 -0.25
CA ASP A 119 3.68 -20.15 -0.95
C ASP A 119 5.19 -20.26 -1.19
N ARG A 120 5.82 -19.16 -1.61
CA ARG A 120 7.28 -19.10 -1.84
C ARG A 120 8.09 -19.41 -0.58
N ILE A 121 7.70 -18.88 0.58
CA ILE A 121 8.43 -19.07 1.84
C ILE A 121 8.04 -20.36 2.58
N SER A 122 6.87 -20.93 2.28
CA SER A 122 6.43 -22.21 2.87
C SER A 122 6.96 -23.41 2.11
N GLY A 123 7.29 -23.23 0.83
CA GLY A 123 7.92 -24.26 -0.02
C GLY A 123 9.44 -24.29 0.01
N SER A 124 10.10 -23.41 0.77
CA SER A 124 11.56 -23.29 0.90
C SER A 124 12.13 -23.97 2.14
#